data_AF-A0A0G1B9F6-F1
#
_entry.id   AF-A0A0G1B9F6-F1
#
_cell.length_a   1.000
_cell.length_b   1.000
_cell.length_c   1.000
_cell.angle_alpha   90.00
_cell.angle_beta   90.00
_cell.angle_gamma   90.00
#
_symmetry.space_group_name_H-M   'P 1'
#
loop_
_entity.id
_entity.type
_entity.pdbx_description
1 polymer ?
#
loop_
_entity_poly.entity_id
_entity_poly.type
_entity_poly.pdbx_seq_one_letter_code
_entity_poly.pdbx_strand_id
1 'polypeptide(L)'
;MRAFGWKGVLWTAWIGTPFHELGHYFFAKLFRHKIEKVALFEPNAETGGLGHVEHSYKKSSIYQTLGNFFIGAAPMIFGVGILTLLMYFILPNGKEIIAMLLNARASLTTLSQTIPDVFLMIFAKEHLTSWYFWLFLYISFAISAHIAPSKYDRKGMWSGFVWIVIIMLLVNSTALLLRFDITDYILHSAGYLNVFTAIALYALVMSILHYLFTLFIITPLRMMKQARN
;
A
#
# COMPACT_ATOMS: atom_id res chain seq x y z
N MET A 1 3.39 8.59 15.85
CA MET A 1 3.47 7.91 17.16
C MET A 1 3.09 8.81 18.35
N ARG A 2 3.59 10.06 18.47
CA ARG A 2 3.29 10.92 19.63
C ARG A 2 1.80 11.31 19.83
N ALA A 3 0.99 11.40 18.77
CA ALA A 3 -0.44 11.75 18.88
C ALA A 3 -1.34 10.59 19.36
N PHE A 4 -0.96 9.33 19.09
CA PHE A 4 -1.87 8.17 19.20
C PHE A 4 -1.75 7.46 20.54
N GLY A 5 -0.58 7.51 21.18
CA GLY A 5 -0.17 6.66 22.30
C GLY A 5 -0.26 5.16 21.99
N TRP A 6 0.52 4.37 22.73
CA TRP A 6 0.85 3.00 22.38
C TRP A 6 -0.36 2.09 22.09
N LYS A 7 -1.37 2.12 22.97
CA LYS A 7 -2.59 1.30 22.83
C LYS A 7 -3.42 1.61 21.57
N GLY A 8 -3.43 2.86 21.11
CA GLY A 8 -4.18 3.25 19.92
C GLY A 8 -3.52 2.76 18.63
N VAL A 9 -2.18 2.75 18.61
CA VAL A 9 -1.40 2.20 17.48
C VAL A 9 -1.60 0.69 17.39
N LEU A 10 -1.60 -0.02 18.52
CA LEU A 10 -1.76 -1.48 18.53
C LEU A 10 -3.10 -1.96 17.96
N TRP A 11 -4.17 -1.16 18.08
CA TRP A 11 -5.50 -1.52 17.57
C TRP A 11 -5.58 -1.67 16.04
N THR A 12 -4.71 -0.97 15.31
CA THR A 12 -4.57 -1.13 13.85
C THR A 12 -3.33 -1.95 13.48
N ALA A 13 -2.26 -1.89 14.28
CA ALA A 13 -0.97 -2.51 13.97
C ALA A 13 -1.03 -4.04 13.92
N TRP A 14 -1.87 -4.68 14.73
CA TRP A 14 -1.94 -6.15 14.75
C TRP A 14 -2.43 -6.77 13.42
N ILE A 15 -3.07 -5.98 12.55
CA ILE A 15 -3.39 -6.37 11.16
C ILE A 15 -2.42 -5.72 10.18
N GLY A 16 -2.25 -4.40 10.28
CA GLY A 16 -1.50 -3.64 9.29
C GLY A 16 -0.01 -4.01 9.25
N THR A 17 0.63 -4.20 10.40
CA THR A 17 2.05 -4.53 10.48
C THR A 17 2.37 -5.93 9.94
N PRO A 18 1.62 -7.00 10.26
CA PRO A 18 1.84 -8.28 9.60
C PRO A 18 1.82 -8.21 8.08
N PHE A 19 0.83 -7.51 7.49
CA PHE A 19 0.77 -7.36 6.04
C PHE A 19 1.92 -6.51 5.48
N HIS A 20 2.35 -5.48 6.21
CA HIS A 20 3.53 -4.68 5.88
C HIS A 20 4.79 -5.57 5.80
N GLU A 21 5.09 -6.31 6.86
CA GLU A 21 6.28 -7.16 6.95
C GLU A 21 6.19 -8.39 6.03
N LEU A 22 4.99 -8.94 5.80
CA LEU A 22 4.77 -10.00 4.80
C LEU A 22 5.11 -9.53 3.39
N GLY A 23 4.83 -8.26 3.06
CA GLY A 23 5.25 -7.66 1.81
C GLY A 23 6.78 -7.69 1.67
N HIS A 24 7.51 -7.20 2.68
CA HIS A 24 8.97 -7.24 2.70
C HIS A 24 9.50 -8.66 2.52
N TYR A 25 8.96 -9.61 3.28
CA TYR A 25 9.33 -11.02 3.19
C TYR A 25 9.07 -11.60 1.78
N PHE A 26 7.89 -11.35 1.21
CA PHE A 26 7.52 -11.84 -0.11
C PHE A 26 8.48 -11.36 -1.19
N PHE A 27 8.72 -10.04 -1.27
CA PHE A 27 9.61 -9.49 -2.28
C PHE A 27 11.07 -9.86 -2.02
N ALA A 28 11.50 -9.94 -0.76
CA ALA A 28 12.85 -10.40 -0.44
C ALA A 28 13.08 -11.84 -0.91
N LYS A 29 12.10 -12.73 -0.74
CA LYS A 29 12.15 -14.10 -1.31
C LYS A 29 12.13 -14.09 -2.84
N LEU A 30 11.24 -13.31 -3.46
CA LEU A 30 11.14 -13.21 -4.92
C LEU A 30 12.48 -12.81 -5.55
N PHE A 31 13.13 -11.78 -5.00
CA PHE A 31 14.41 -11.29 -5.48
C PHE A 31 15.62 -12.07 -4.95
N ARG A 32 15.39 -13.21 -4.30
CA ARG A 32 16.43 -14.13 -3.79
C ARG A 32 17.37 -13.47 -2.77
N HIS A 33 16.86 -12.59 -1.93
CA HIS A 33 17.58 -12.10 -0.77
C HIS A 33 17.67 -13.20 0.29
N LYS A 34 18.75 -13.18 1.07
CA LYS A 34 18.88 -14.04 2.24
C LYS A 34 18.07 -13.42 3.37
N ILE A 35 17.03 -14.11 3.81
CA ILE A 35 16.25 -13.71 4.99
C ILE A 35 17.03 -14.14 6.23
N GLU A 36 17.25 -13.20 7.15
CA GLU A 36 18.01 -13.41 8.38
C GLU A 36 17.08 -13.53 9.59
N LYS A 37 16.10 -12.64 9.68
CA LYS A 37 15.10 -12.63 10.75
C LYS A 37 13.76 -12.14 10.23
N VAL A 38 12.69 -12.71 10.75
CA VAL A 38 11.31 -12.30 10.45
C VAL A 38 10.54 -12.20 11.75
N ALA A 39 9.98 -11.02 12.01
CA ALA A 39 9.05 -10.76 13.09
C ALA A 39 7.88 -9.94 12.53
N LEU A 40 6.79 -10.62 12.17
CA LEU A 40 5.64 -9.98 11.53
C LEU A 40 4.87 -9.04 12.47
N PHE A 41 4.89 -9.33 13.76
CA PHE A 41 4.32 -8.48 14.80
C PHE A 41 5.04 -8.71 16.13
N GLU A 42 5.97 -7.82 16.46
CA GLU A 42 6.74 -7.80 17.71
C GLU A 42 6.76 -6.36 18.25
N PRO A 43 5.62 -5.86 18.77
CA PRO A 43 5.50 -4.48 19.19
C PRO A 43 6.37 -4.18 20.42
N ASN A 44 7.28 -3.22 20.28
CA ASN A 44 8.17 -2.74 21.35
C ASN A 44 7.92 -1.25 21.64
N ALA A 45 7.44 -0.95 22.84
CA ALA A 45 7.04 0.40 23.22
C ALA A 45 8.22 1.37 23.42
N GLU A 46 9.41 0.84 23.73
CA GLU A 46 10.63 1.62 23.98
C GLU A 46 11.25 2.09 22.66
N THR A 47 11.31 1.19 21.67
CA THR A 47 11.87 1.49 20.35
C THR A 47 10.82 2.06 19.38
N GLY A 48 9.53 1.82 19.64
CA GLY A 48 8.43 2.14 18.75
C GLY A 48 8.29 1.17 17.57
N GLY A 49 9.11 0.11 17.51
CA GLY A 49 9.04 -0.92 16.47
C GLY A 49 7.77 -1.77 16.61
N LEU A 50 7.21 -2.21 15.47
CA LEU A 50 6.01 -3.06 15.43
C LEU A 50 6.29 -4.44 14.82
N GLY A 51 7.31 -4.55 13.97
CA GLY A 51 7.72 -5.73 13.25
C GLY A 51 9.00 -5.42 12.45
N HIS A 52 9.62 -6.45 11.88
CA HIS A 52 10.76 -6.30 10.97
C HIS A 52 11.01 -7.56 10.13
N VAL A 53 11.55 -7.35 8.94
CA VAL A 53 12.19 -8.38 8.11
C VAL A 53 13.62 -7.98 7.83
N GLU A 54 14.57 -8.68 8.46
CA GLU A 54 15.99 -8.51 8.19
C GLU A 54 16.40 -9.39 7.00
N HIS A 55 17.07 -8.79 6.03
CA HIS A 55 17.54 -9.47 4.86
C HIS A 55 18.88 -8.92 4.36
N SER A 56 19.66 -9.76 3.70
CA SER A 56 20.91 -9.39 3.04
C SER A 56 20.94 -9.83 1.58
N TYR A 57 21.75 -9.15 0.78
CA TYR A 57 21.88 -9.42 -0.65
C TYR A 57 23.30 -9.17 -1.15
N LYS A 58 23.65 -9.79 -2.27
CA LYS A 58 24.92 -9.60 -2.96
C LYS A 58 24.82 -8.36 -3.84
N LYS A 59 25.59 -7.32 -3.51
CA LYS A 59 25.62 -6.05 -4.28
C LYS A 59 26.10 -6.22 -5.72
N SER A 60 26.83 -7.28 -6.03
CA SER A 60 27.23 -7.63 -7.40
C SER A 60 26.09 -8.22 -8.25
N SER A 61 24.97 -8.62 -7.64
CA SER A 61 23.82 -9.16 -8.36
C SER A 61 22.87 -8.04 -8.77
N ILE A 62 22.73 -7.80 -10.08
CA ILE A 62 21.78 -6.84 -10.64
C ILE A 62 20.35 -7.20 -10.24
N TYR A 63 20.00 -8.50 -10.31
CA TYR A 63 18.66 -8.97 -9.96
C TYR A 63 18.27 -8.68 -8.51
N GLN A 64 19.18 -8.93 -7.57
CA GLN A 64 18.95 -8.61 -6.15
C GLN A 64 18.94 -7.09 -5.91
N THR A 65 19.82 -6.35 -6.57
CA THR A 65 19.87 -4.88 -6.44
C THR A 65 18.59 -4.23 -6.95
N LEU A 66 18.05 -4.71 -8.07
CA LEU A 66 16.73 -4.33 -8.58
C LEU A 66 15.63 -4.66 -7.57
N GLY A 67 15.73 -5.80 -6.89
CA GLY A 67 14.84 -6.21 -5.81
C GLY A 67 14.71 -5.21 -4.67
N ASN A 68 15.75 -4.42 -4.37
CA ASN A 68 15.69 -3.39 -3.33
C ASN A 68 14.56 -2.36 -3.55
N PHE A 69 14.22 -2.05 -4.80
CA PHE A 69 13.08 -1.18 -5.10
C PHE A 69 11.78 -1.81 -4.62
N PHE A 70 11.51 -3.04 -5.03
CA PHE A 70 10.28 -3.73 -4.72
C PHE A 70 10.16 -4.09 -3.25
N ILE A 71 11.26 -4.43 -2.58
CA ILE A 71 11.29 -4.67 -1.15
C ILE A 71 11.00 -3.35 -0.41
N GLY A 72 11.69 -2.26 -0.74
CA GLY A 72 11.41 -0.97 -0.07
C GLY A 72 10.00 -0.43 -0.36
N ALA A 73 9.45 -0.69 -1.55
CA ALA A 73 8.07 -0.35 -1.92
C ALA A 73 7.04 -1.42 -1.47
N ALA A 74 7.50 -2.52 -0.88
CA ALA A 74 6.69 -3.70 -0.62
C ALA A 74 5.44 -3.42 0.21
N PRO A 75 5.51 -2.63 1.30
CA PRO A 75 4.32 -2.34 2.09
C PRO A 75 3.22 -1.68 1.28
N MET A 76 3.61 -0.78 0.37
CA MET A 76 2.68 -0.07 -0.50
C MET A 76 2.11 -1.00 -1.58
N ILE A 77 2.96 -1.72 -2.31
CA ILE A 77 2.52 -2.61 -3.39
C ILE A 77 1.63 -3.73 -2.83
N PHE A 78 2.09 -4.37 -1.76
CA PHE A 78 1.39 -5.48 -1.13
C PHE A 78 0.11 -5.00 -0.43
N GLY A 79 0.15 -3.87 0.29
CA GLY A 79 -1.02 -3.28 0.92
C GLY A 79 -2.10 -2.88 -0.08
N VAL A 80 -1.73 -2.24 -1.21
CA VAL A 80 -2.68 -1.92 -2.30
C VAL A 80 -3.26 -3.20 -2.90
N GLY A 81 -2.45 -4.24 -3.10
CA GLY A 81 -2.93 -5.55 -3.54
C GLY A 81 -3.98 -6.14 -2.61
N ILE A 82 -3.72 -6.15 -1.30
CA ILE A 82 -4.67 -6.66 -0.31
C ILE A 82 -5.95 -5.82 -0.28
N LEU A 83 -5.85 -4.49 -0.29
CA LEU A 83 -7.02 -3.60 -0.35
C LEU A 83 -7.87 -3.84 -1.60
N THR A 84 -7.21 -4.10 -2.74
CA THR A 84 -7.89 -4.45 -3.99
C THR A 84 -8.65 -5.78 -3.85
N LEU A 85 -8.04 -6.80 -3.23
CA LEU A 85 -8.69 -8.09 -2.97
C LEU A 85 -9.86 -7.96 -1.98
N LEU A 86 -9.66 -7.21 -0.88
CA LEU A 86 -10.72 -6.92 0.09
C LEU A 86 -11.90 -6.22 -0.58
N MET A 87 -11.62 -5.23 -1.43
CA MET A 87 -12.66 -4.54 -2.20
C MET A 87 -13.37 -5.51 -3.14
N TYR A 88 -12.64 -6.29 -3.93
CA TYR A 88 -13.20 -7.22 -4.90
C TYR A 88 -14.11 -8.30 -4.26
N PHE A 89 -13.74 -8.81 -3.08
CA PHE A 89 -14.44 -9.93 -2.44
C PHE A 89 -15.45 -9.54 -1.37
N ILE A 90 -15.29 -8.40 -0.68
CA ILE A 90 -16.15 -8.03 0.47
C ILE A 90 -17.23 -7.01 0.07
N LEU A 91 -16.90 -6.04 -0.79
CA LEU A 91 -17.89 -5.05 -1.24
C LEU A 91 -18.82 -5.68 -2.29
N PRO A 92 -20.15 -5.56 -2.16
CA PRO A 92 -21.12 -6.10 -3.13
C PRO A 92 -20.86 -5.67 -4.58
N ASN A 93 -20.52 -4.40 -4.79
CA ASN A 93 -20.17 -3.82 -6.09
C ASN A 93 -18.66 -3.79 -6.37
N GLY A 94 -17.85 -4.50 -5.57
CA GLY A 94 -16.38 -4.48 -5.67
C GLY A 94 -15.86 -4.84 -7.06
N LYS A 95 -16.48 -5.82 -7.71
CA LYS A 95 -16.10 -6.24 -9.08
C LYS A 95 -16.34 -5.14 -10.11
N GLU A 96 -17.43 -4.39 -9.97
CA GLU A 96 -17.78 -3.28 -10.87
C GLU A 96 -16.81 -2.12 -10.69
N ILE A 97 -16.43 -1.80 -9.45
CA ILE A 97 -15.41 -0.80 -9.13
C ILE A 97 -14.08 -1.16 -9.82
N ILE A 98 -13.61 -2.40 -9.65
CA ILE A 98 -12.34 -2.84 -10.26
C ILE A 98 -12.44 -2.85 -11.79
N ALA A 99 -13.55 -3.30 -12.37
CA ALA A 99 -13.76 -3.28 -13.82
C ALA A 99 -13.76 -1.84 -14.38
N MET A 100 -14.41 -0.90 -13.71
CA MET A 100 -14.41 0.51 -14.07
C MET A 100 -12.99 1.09 -14.12
N LEU A 101 -12.18 0.80 -13.09
CA LEU A 101 -10.79 1.26 -13.02
C LEU A 101 -9.90 0.64 -14.10
N LEU A 102 -10.07 -0.66 -14.38
CA LEU A 102 -9.34 -1.37 -15.45
C LEU A 102 -9.70 -0.84 -16.85
N ASN A 103 -10.91 -0.31 -17.03
CA ASN A 103 -11.42 0.20 -18.30
C ASN A 103 -11.20 1.72 -18.50
N ALA A 104 -10.77 2.45 -17.48
CA ALA A 104 -10.45 3.89 -17.54
C ALA A 104 -9.13 4.19 -18.32
N ARG A 105 -8.93 3.56 -19.48
CA ARG A 105 -7.62 3.39 -20.15
C ARG A 105 -7.09 4.60 -20.92
N ALA A 106 -7.72 5.78 -20.86
CA ALA A 106 -7.50 6.77 -21.90
C ALA A 106 -6.89 8.12 -21.47
N SER A 107 -6.90 8.52 -20.18
CA SER A 107 -6.32 9.81 -19.80
C SER A 107 -6.27 10.05 -18.28
N LEU A 108 -5.42 11.00 -17.87
CA LEU A 108 -5.44 11.57 -16.51
C LEU A 108 -6.81 12.20 -16.16
N THR A 109 -7.52 12.74 -17.15
CA THR A 109 -8.84 13.34 -16.95
C THR A 109 -9.89 12.27 -16.65
N THR A 110 -9.88 11.14 -17.36
CA THR A 110 -10.74 9.98 -17.04
C THR A 110 -10.49 9.51 -15.62
N LEU A 111 -9.24 9.34 -15.20
CA LEU A 111 -8.91 8.93 -13.84
C LEU A 111 -9.42 9.93 -12.79
N SER A 112 -9.25 11.23 -13.02
CA SER A 112 -9.73 12.27 -12.09
C SER A 112 -11.25 12.28 -11.92
N GLN A 113 -12.00 11.87 -12.95
CA GLN A 113 -13.45 11.77 -12.91
C GLN A 113 -13.92 10.46 -12.26
N THR A 114 -13.21 9.36 -12.52
CA THR A 114 -13.53 8.04 -11.96
C THR A 114 -13.29 7.95 -10.45
N ILE A 115 -12.29 8.65 -9.91
CA ILE A 115 -11.96 8.57 -8.47
C ILE A 115 -13.17 8.95 -7.59
N PRO A 116 -13.82 10.12 -7.76
CA PRO A 116 -15.03 10.46 -7.02
C PRO A 116 -16.13 9.39 -7.10
N ASP A 117 -16.38 8.84 -8.29
CA ASP A 117 -17.39 7.79 -8.50
C ASP A 117 -17.06 6.53 -7.69
N VAL A 118 -15.79 6.11 -7.67
CA VAL A 118 -15.33 4.98 -6.85
C VAL A 118 -15.62 5.22 -5.36
N PHE A 119 -15.38 6.43 -4.85
CA PHE A 119 -15.72 6.76 -3.45
C PHE A 119 -17.22 6.69 -3.20
N LEU A 120 -18.05 7.24 -4.10
CA LEU A 120 -19.51 7.17 -3.97
C LEU A 120 -20.01 5.72 -4.01
N MET A 121 -19.43 4.88 -4.85
CA MET A 121 -19.73 3.45 -4.94
C MET A 121 -19.34 2.69 -3.67
N ILE A 122 -18.18 2.97 -3.08
CA ILE A 122 -17.74 2.34 -1.83
C ILE A 122 -18.69 2.71 -0.69
N PHE A 123 -19.03 3.99 -0.55
CA PHE A 123 -19.85 4.53 0.54
C PHE A 123 -21.35 4.60 0.19
N ALA A 124 -21.82 3.76 -0.75
CA ALA A 124 -23.23 3.66 -1.09
C ALA A 124 -24.07 3.34 0.15
N LYS A 125 -25.25 3.99 0.27
CA LYS A 125 -26.12 3.88 1.46
C LYS A 125 -26.50 2.43 1.79
N GLU A 126 -26.66 1.61 0.76
CA GLU A 126 -26.96 0.18 0.89
C GLU A 126 -25.88 -0.58 1.67
N HIS A 127 -24.60 -0.23 1.49
CA HIS A 127 -23.50 -0.88 2.19
C HIS A 127 -23.48 -0.58 3.70
N LEU A 128 -23.90 0.62 4.11
CA LEU A 128 -23.85 1.07 5.50
C LEU A 128 -24.66 0.19 6.46
N THR A 129 -25.68 -0.50 5.93
CA THR A 129 -26.54 -1.42 6.70
C THR A 129 -25.91 -2.79 6.92
N SER A 130 -24.89 -3.14 6.14
CA SER A 130 -24.28 -4.47 6.14
C SER A 130 -23.06 -4.52 7.07
N TRP A 131 -22.97 -5.56 7.90
CA TRP A 131 -21.82 -5.74 8.79
C TRP A 131 -20.51 -6.00 8.03
N TYR A 132 -20.57 -6.62 6.84
CA TYR A 132 -19.41 -6.87 5.98
C TYR A 132 -18.73 -5.56 5.53
N PHE A 133 -19.51 -4.49 5.33
CA PHE A 133 -18.97 -3.18 4.99
C PHE A 133 -18.14 -2.60 6.15
N TRP A 134 -18.61 -2.73 7.38
CA TRP A 134 -17.88 -2.26 8.56
C TRP A 134 -16.60 -3.09 8.81
N LEU A 135 -16.65 -4.40 8.53
CA LEU A 135 -15.45 -5.24 8.53
C LEU A 135 -14.45 -4.79 7.47
N PHE A 136 -14.90 -4.58 6.23
CA PHE A 136 -14.08 -4.02 5.15
C PHE A 136 -13.44 -2.70 5.57
N LEU A 137 -14.23 -1.78 6.13
CA LEU A 137 -13.75 -0.47 6.53
C LEU A 137 -12.69 -0.57 7.63
N TYR A 138 -12.90 -1.42 8.63
CA TYR A 138 -11.94 -1.64 9.71
C TYR A 138 -10.61 -2.22 9.20
N ILE A 139 -10.65 -3.28 8.39
CA ILE A 139 -9.44 -3.91 7.84
C ILE A 139 -8.72 -2.93 6.91
N SER A 140 -9.46 -2.25 6.03
CA SER A 140 -8.91 -1.23 5.13
C SER A 140 -8.22 -0.11 5.87
N PHE A 141 -8.81 0.35 6.97
CA PHE A 141 -8.25 1.35 7.86
C PHE A 141 -6.97 0.86 8.55
N ALA A 142 -6.98 -0.38 9.07
CA ALA A 142 -5.83 -0.97 9.74
C ALA A 142 -4.63 -1.13 8.80
N ILE A 143 -4.86 -1.59 7.57
CA ILE A 143 -3.82 -1.71 6.53
C ILE A 143 -3.31 -0.33 6.13
N SER A 144 -4.22 0.60 5.79
CA SER A 144 -3.86 1.93 5.32
C SER A 144 -3.00 2.70 6.34
N ALA A 145 -3.31 2.58 7.63
CA ALA A 145 -2.55 3.22 8.70
C ALA A 145 -1.08 2.78 8.78
N HIS A 146 -0.74 1.60 8.27
CA HIS A 146 0.61 1.00 8.31
C HIS A 146 1.20 0.75 6.92
N ILE A 147 0.58 1.26 5.85
CA ILE A 147 1.02 1.00 4.46
C ILE A 147 2.25 1.83 4.04
N ALA A 148 2.51 2.93 4.73
CA ALA A 148 3.57 3.87 4.37
C ALA A 148 4.97 3.27 4.61
N PRO A 149 5.84 3.23 3.58
CA PRO A 149 7.21 2.74 3.76
C PRO A 149 7.98 3.55 4.80
N SER A 150 8.83 2.88 5.59
CA SER A 150 9.70 3.50 6.57
C SER A 150 10.81 4.33 5.90
N LYS A 151 11.54 5.13 6.70
CA LYS A 151 12.73 5.85 6.19
C LYS A 151 13.81 4.88 5.68
N TYR A 152 13.95 3.73 6.34
CA TYR A 152 14.91 2.71 5.96
C TYR A 152 14.52 2.07 4.61
N ASP A 153 13.24 1.74 4.46
CA ASP A 153 12.68 1.13 3.24
C ASP A 153 12.94 2.03 2.03
N ARG A 154 12.62 3.32 2.15
CA ARG A 154 12.83 4.31 1.08
C ARG A 154 14.30 4.50 0.70
N LYS A 155 15.22 4.36 1.67
CA LYS A 155 16.65 4.46 1.38
C LYS A 155 17.12 3.30 0.50
N GLY A 156 16.61 2.09 0.74
CA GLY A 156 16.91 0.93 -0.08
C GLY A 156 16.42 1.06 -1.53
N MET A 157 15.26 1.70 -1.72
CA MET A 157 14.58 1.79 -3.02
C MET A 157 15.41 2.42 -4.13
N TRP A 158 16.21 3.45 -3.82
CA TRP A 158 16.93 4.24 -4.83
C TRP A 158 17.87 3.40 -5.70
N SER A 159 18.56 2.43 -5.10
CA SER A 159 19.49 1.56 -5.83
C SER A 159 18.78 0.69 -6.86
N GLY A 160 17.60 0.16 -6.52
CA GLY A 160 16.79 -0.64 -7.45
C GLY A 160 16.07 0.23 -8.49
N PHE A 161 15.65 1.44 -8.12
CA PHE A 161 14.97 2.37 -9.03
C PHE A 161 15.84 2.71 -10.24
N VAL A 162 17.13 2.98 -10.03
CA VAL A 162 18.08 3.26 -11.13
C VAL A 162 18.13 2.09 -12.12
N TRP A 163 18.18 0.85 -11.64
CA TRP A 163 18.17 -0.34 -12.51
C TRP A 163 16.86 -0.52 -13.27
N ILE A 164 15.72 -0.22 -12.65
CA ILE A 164 14.41 -0.24 -13.33
C ILE A 164 14.39 0.76 -14.49
N VAL A 165 14.86 1.99 -14.26
CA VAL A 165 14.93 3.02 -15.31
C VAL A 165 15.84 2.58 -16.45
N ILE A 166 17.02 2.03 -16.14
CA ILE A 166 17.96 1.52 -17.17
C ILE A 166 17.29 0.41 -18.00
N ILE A 167 16.65 -0.56 -17.36
CA ILE A 167 15.96 -1.65 -18.08
C ILE A 167 14.82 -1.11 -18.94
N MET A 168 14.01 -0.18 -18.42
CA MET A 168 12.95 0.45 -19.20
C MET A 168 13.49 1.18 -20.42
N LEU A 169 14.58 1.94 -20.29
CA LEU A 169 15.23 2.61 -21.42
C LEU A 169 15.70 1.60 -22.47
N LEU A 170 16.35 0.51 -22.05
CA LEU A 170 16.81 -0.55 -22.95
C LEU A 170 15.64 -1.23 -23.69
N VAL A 171 14.54 -1.55 -23.00
CA VAL A 171 13.35 -2.14 -23.61
C VAL A 171 12.73 -1.19 -24.62
N ASN A 172 12.58 0.10 -24.30
CA ASN A 172 12.03 1.09 -25.23
C ASN A 172 12.94 1.32 -26.44
N SER A 173 14.25 1.44 -26.24
CA SER A 173 15.20 1.62 -27.33
C SER A 173 15.25 0.40 -28.26
N THR A 174 15.22 -0.81 -27.72
CA THR A 174 15.20 -2.04 -28.54
C THR A 174 13.89 -2.20 -29.31
N ALA A 175 12.74 -1.91 -28.69
CA ALA A 175 11.45 -1.90 -29.38
C ALA A 175 11.44 -0.90 -30.56
N LEU A 176 11.97 0.30 -30.35
CA LEU A 176 12.08 1.32 -31.40
C LEU A 176 13.00 0.88 -32.55
N LEU A 177 14.17 0.30 -32.24
CA LEU A 177 15.12 -0.19 -33.24
C LEU A 177 14.55 -1.35 -34.07
N LEU A 178 13.78 -2.24 -33.45
CA LEU A 178 13.14 -3.38 -34.10
C LEU A 178 11.81 -3.03 -34.77
N ARG A 179 11.34 -1.77 -34.66
CA ARG A 179 10.02 -1.30 -35.12
C ARG A 179 8.87 -2.15 -34.57
N PHE A 180 9.04 -2.66 -33.35
CA PHE A 180 8.01 -3.44 -32.66
C PHE A 180 7.10 -2.48 -31.91
N ASP A 181 5.80 -2.50 -32.24
CA ASP A 181 4.83 -1.65 -31.55
C ASP A 181 4.46 -2.25 -30.19
N ILE A 182 4.96 -1.60 -29.13
CA ILE A 182 4.68 -1.97 -27.73
C ILE A 182 3.51 -1.17 -27.13
N THR A 183 2.87 -0.30 -27.90
CA THR A 183 1.85 0.64 -27.40
C THR A 183 0.67 -0.09 -26.78
N ASP A 184 0.18 -1.17 -27.42
CA ASP A 184 -0.95 -1.94 -26.88
C ASP A 184 -0.63 -2.59 -25.53
N TYR A 185 0.60 -3.10 -25.35
CA TYR A 185 1.05 -3.65 -24.07
C TYR A 185 1.13 -2.57 -22.98
N ILE A 186 1.59 -1.37 -23.33
CA ILE A 186 1.63 -0.22 -22.42
C ILE A 186 0.21 0.18 -22.02
N LEU A 187 -0.72 0.28 -22.98
CA LEU A 187 -2.12 0.64 -22.71
C LEU A 187 -2.83 -0.43 -21.88
N HIS A 188 -2.54 -1.72 -22.09
CA HIS A 188 -3.02 -2.80 -21.23
C HIS A 188 -2.49 -2.67 -19.80
N SER A 189 -1.23 -2.27 -19.63
CA SER A 189 -0.63 -2.05 -18.30
C SER A 189 -1.22 -0.83 -17.57
N ALA A 190 -1.71 0.18 -18.31
CA ALA A 190 -2.27 1.40 -17.74
C ALA A 190 -3.52 1.16 -16.89
N GLY A 191 -4.37 0.18 -17.24
CA GLY A 191 -5.53 -0.20 -16.45
C GLY A 191 -5.16 -0.68 -15.03
N TYR A 192 -4.08 -1.47 -14.91
CA TYR A 192 -3.58 -1.89 -13.60
C TYR A 192 -2.99 -0.73 -12.79
N LEU A 193 -2.35 0.22 -13.46
CA LEU A 193 -1.85 1.44 -12.83
C LEU A 193 -2.99 2.33 -12.31
N ASN A 194 -4.13 2.38 -13.01
CA ASN A 194 -5.32 3.09 -12.54
C ASN A 194 -5.88 2.46 -11.26
N VAL A 195 -6.02 1.12 -11.24
CA VAL A 195 -6.42 0.39 -10.03
C VAL A 195 -5.47 0.71 -8.89
N PHE A 196 -4.15 0.58 -9.13
CA PHE A 196 -3.14 0.89 -8.12
C PHE A 196 -3.28 2.33 -7.58
N THR A 197 -3.40 3.32 -8.47
CA THR A 197 -3.52 4.74 -8.11
C THR A 197 -4.79 5.01 -7.31
N ALA A 198 -5.94 4.51 -7.76
CA ALA A 198 -7.22 4.75 -7.09
C ALA A 198 -7.24 4.14 -5.68
N ILE A 199 -6.73 2.91 -5.53
CA ILE A 199 -6.66 2.23 -4.23
C ILE A 199 -5.61 2.88 -3.31
N ALA A 200 -4.48 3.35 -3.85
CA ALA A 200 -3.51 4.12 -3.08
C ALA A 200 -4.08 5.45 -2.57
N LEU A 201 -4.88 6.15 -3.40
CA LEU A 201 -5.59 7.37 -2.99
C LEU A 201 -6.67 7.08 -1.94
N TYR A 202 -7.41 5.98 -2.09
CA TYR A 202 -8.32 5.50 -1.06
C TYR A 202 -7.58 5.24 0.27
N ALA A 203 -6.46 4.53 0.24
CA ALA A 203 -5.64 4.29 1.42
C ALA A 203 -5.13 5.59 2.05
N LEU A 204 -4.72 6.56 1.23
CA LEU A 204 -4.32 7.89 1.70
C LEU A 204 -5.47 8.61 2.41
N VAL A 205 -6.68 8.61 1.83
CA VAL A 205 -7.86 9.20 2.46
C VAL A 205 -8.16 8.50 3.79
N MET A 206 -8.12 7.16 3.84
CA MET A 206 -8.31 6.40 5.08
C MET A 206 -7.27 6.75 6.15
N SER A 207 -6.01 6.93 5.77
CA SER A 207 -4.94 7.36 6.67
C SER A 207 -5.13 8.79 7.17
N ILE A 208 -5.61 9.70 6.33
CA ILE A 208 -5.96 11.08 6.74
C ILE A 208 -7.12 11.02 7.73
N LEU A 209 -8.19 10.28 7.42
CA LEU A 209 -9.34 10.11 8.32
C LEU A 209 -8.90 9.51 9.67
N HIS A 210 -7.98 8.54 9.67
CA HIS A 210 -7.40 8.00 10.90
C HIS A 210 -6.67 9.05 11.73
N TYR A 211 -5.86 9.87 11.07
CA TYR A 211 -5.13 10.97 11.70
C TYR A 211 -6.09 11.99 12.31
N LEU A 212 -7.11 12.43 11.56
CA LEU A 212 -8.12 13.39 12.03
C LEU A 212 -8.95 12.82 13.20
N PHE A 213 -9.40 11.56 13.10
CA PHE A 213 -10.12 10.88 14.18
C PHE A 213 -9.31 10.89 15.48
N THR A 214 -8.00 10.60 15.38
CA THR A 214 -7.12 10.60 16.55
C THR A 214 -6.90 12.01 17.11
N LEU A 215 -6.71 12.99 16.24
CA LEU A 215 -6.47 14.37 16.62
C LEU A 215 -7.67 14.98 17.34
N PHE A 216 -8.89 14.78 16.82
CA PHE A 216 -10.09 15.43 17.33
C PHE A 216 -10.83 14.66 18.42
N ILE A 217 -10.68 13.34 18.49
CA ILE A 217 -11.43 12.52 19.45
C ILE A 217 -10.52 11.98 20.54
N ILE A 218 -9.46 11.25 20.17
CA ILE A 218 -8.62 10.53 21.14
C ILE A 218 -7.75 11.49 21.97
N THR A 219 -7.16 12.49 21.33
CA THR A 219 -6.23 13.42 21.99
C THR A 219 -6.93 14.28 23.05
N PRO A 220 -8.08 14.92 22.79
CA PRO A 220 -8.80 15.69 23.81
C PRO A 220 -9.29 14.81 24.96
N LEU A 221 -9.82 13.61 24.68
CA LEU A 221 -10.27 12.68 25.73
C LEU A 221 -9.14 12.25 26.67
N ARG A 222 -7.91 12.12 26.16
CA ARG A 222 -6.73 11.86 26.99
C ARG A 222 -6.33 13.06 27.84
N MET A 223 -6.31 14.25 27.25
CA MET A 223 -6.02 15.48 27.99
C MET A 223 -7.01 15.69 29.15
N MET A 224 -8.31 15.41 28.92
CA MET A 224 -9.34 15.47 29.95
C MET A 224 -9.15 14.43 31.06
N LYS A 225 -8.69 13.21 30.73
CA LYS A 225 -8.38 12.18 31.74
C LYS A 225 -7.13 12.52 32.54
N GLN A 226 -6.12 13.10 31.91
CA GLN A 226 -4.90 13.54 32.60
C GLN A 226 -5.13 14.77 33.47
N ALA A 227 -6.04 15.67 33.09
CA ALA A 227 -6.41 16.84 33.91
C ALA A 227 -7.30 16.49 35.11
N ARG A 228 -7.85 15.27 35.18
CA ARG A 228 -8.72 14.77 36.26
C ARG A 228 -7.97 13.93 37.31
N ASN A 229 -6.71 13.60 37.06
CA ASN A 229 -5.82 12.86 37.95
C ASN A 229 -4.71 13.79 38.47
#